data_AF-A0A7S4M7I9-F1
#
_entry.id   AF-A0A7S4M7I9-F1
#
_cell.length_a   1.000
_cell.length_b   1.000
_cell.length_c   1.000
_cell.angle_alpha   90.00
_cell.angle_beta   90.00
_cell.angle_gamma   90.00
#
_symmetry.space_group_name_H-M   'P 1'
#
loop_
_entity.id
_entity.type
_entity.pdbx_description
1 polymer ?
#
loop_
_entity_poly.entity_id
_entity_poly.type
_entity_poly.pdbx_seq_one_letter_code
_entity_poly.pdbx_strand_id
1 'polypeptide(L)'
;MIIYIVFGLLAGILILIAVVLLAFVTICGFLAQYQRMKVVSPTFLLIILLSIIIGISSIFAWYGKPHPVSCAFQPWLLGLSSISMIAALCAKTFRIWRIFRSEFVRQKITDAELLILWVVLMIPALVIIITWMIVSTPTAAMVDRDGTQHFICTTGGFTGEPGGYIFFGVLVGYGAIVLLLGVFLSIVTRKAPSTFNESKLLAISIYNLGFLSVVIVPVFLVVQQINPFIAWILRTSATLYAFTATMILQFLPICFGIVIVDHCKKKQMRVTANPSSQKNPSIPSYE
;
A
#
# COMPACT_ATOMS: atom_id res chain seq x y z
N MET A 1 -13.19 -23.78 -9.87
CA MET A 1 -12.03 -23.69 -10.78
C MET A 1 -12.00 -22.37 -11.55
N ILE A 2 -13.08 -21.96 -12.24
CA ILE A 2 -13.11 -20.70 -13.02
C ILE A 2 -12.81 -19.46 -12.16
N ILE A 3 -13.45 -19.34 -10.99
CA ILE A 3 -13.27 -18.20 -10.08
C ILE A 3 -11.80 -18.00 -9.68
N TYR A 4 -11.11 -19.09 -9.36
CA TYR A 4 -9.69 -19.10 -9.06
C TYR A 4 -8.90 -18.47 -10.23
N ILE A 5 -9.10 -18.94 -11.46
CA ILE A 5 -8.39 -18.45 -12.66
C ILE A 5 -8.62 -16.96 -12.86
N VAL A 6 -9.86 -16.50 -12.71
CA VAL A 6 -10.22 -15.07 -12.85
C VAL A 6 -9.46 -14.21 -11.83
N PHE A 7 -9.48 -14.58 -10.55
CA PHE A 7 -8.73 -13.85 -9.52
C PHE A 7 -7.22 -13.88 -9.75
N GLY A 8 -6.68 -15.02 -10.22
CA GLY A 8 -5.26 -15.16 -10.56
C GLY A 8 -4.83 -14.25 -11.71
N LEU A 9 -5.62 -14.19 -12.79
CA LEU A 9 -5.35 -13.30 -13.93
C LEU A 9 -5.44 -11.83 -13.53
N LEU A 10 -6.46 -11.44 -12.76
CA LEU A 10 -6.61 -10.09 -12.24
C LEU A 10 -5.42 -9.68 -11.37
N ALA A 11 -5.01 -10.55 -10.43
CA ALA A 11 -3.84 -10.32 -9.58
C ALA A 11 -2.55 -10.18 -10.43
N GLY A 12 -2.36 -11.05 -11.43
CA GLY A 12 -1.21 -11.00 -12.33
C GLY A 12 -1.12 -9.70 -13.14
N ILE A 13 -2.24 -9.25 -13.70
CA ILE A 13 -2.31 -7.96 -14.43
C ILE A 13 -1.98 -6.79 -13.50
N LEU A 14 -2.53 -6.77 -12.28
CA LEU A 14 -2.28 -5.70 -11.32
C LEU A 14 -0.81 -5.68 -10.85
N ILE A 15 -0.19 -6.85 -10.64
CA ILE A 15 1.24 -6.95 -10.34
C ILE A 15 2.07 -6.38 -11.50
N LEU A 16 1.73 -6.73 -12.75
CA LEU A 16 2.45 -6.21 -13.92
C LEU A 16 2.35 -4.69 -14.01
N ILE A 17 1.16 -4.12 -13.77
CA ILE A 17 0.96 -2.66 -13.69
C ILE A 17 1.83 -2.06 -12.57
N ALA A 18 1.84 -2.67 -11.38
CA ALA A 18 2.64 -2.19 -10.26
C ALA A 18 4.15 -2.23 -10.55
N VAL A 19 4.65 -3.26 -11.25
CA VAL A 19 6.05 -3.37 -11.68
C VAL A 19 6.40 -2.28 -12.70
N VAL A 20 5.52 -2.00 -13.66
CA VAL A 20 5.72 -0.89 -14.61
C VAL A 20 5.77 0.45 -13.88
N LEU A 21 4.88 0.67 -12.91
CA LEU A 21 4.90 1.87 -12.06
C LEU A 21 6.18 1.97 -11.21
N LEU A 22 6.69 0.84 -10.72
CA LEU A 22 7.95 0.79 -9.96
C LEU A 22 9.14 1.22 -10.84
N ALA A 23 9.22 0.70 -12.07
CA ALA A 23 10.22 1.14 -13.04
C ALA A 23 10.07 2.64 -13.35
N PHE A 24 8.84 3.11 -13.59
CA PHE A 24 8.55 4.52 -13.83
C PHE A 24 9.01 5.43 -12.67
N VAL A 25 8.65 5.09 -11.43
CA VAL A 25 9.05 5.86 -10.23
C VAL A 25 10.57 5.86 -10.07
N THR A 26 11.23 4.73 -10.32
CA THR A 26 12.69 4.61 -10.22
C THR A 26 13.39 5.50 -11.25
N ILE A 27 12.95 5.42 -12.52
CA ILE A 27 13.51 6.22 -13.61
C ILE A 27 13.23 7.72 -13.37
N CYS A 28 11.99 8.11 -13.12
CA CYS A 28 11.63 9.52 -12.97
C CYS A 28 12.17 10.14 -11.68
N GLY A 29 12.24 9.37 -10.59
CA GLY A 29 12.68 9.82 -9.28
C GLY A 29 14.21 9.91 -9.15
N PHE A 30 14.93 8.86 -9.55
CA PHE A 30 16.37 8.74 -9.29
C PHE A 30 17.23 9.03 -10.52
N LEU A 31 16.84 8.54 -11.70
CA LEU A 31 17.66 8.71 -12.92
C LEU A 31 17.42 10.07 -13.58
N ALA A 32 16.17 10.38 -13.92
CA ALA A 32 15.81 11.62 -14.60
C ALA A 32 15.63 12.82 -13.64
N GLN A 33 15.56 12.56 -12.33
CA GLN A 33 15.53 13.56 -11.27
C GLN A 33 14.46 14.66 -11.43
N TYR A 34 13.25 14.32 -11.90
CA TYR A 34 12.16 15.28 -12.05
C TYR A 34 11.86 15.97 -10.70
N GLN A 35 11.84 17.31 -10.68
CA GLN A 35 11.62 18.08 -9.44
C GLN A 35 10.29 17.69 -8.76
N ARG A 36 9.25 17.37 -9.54
CA ARG A 36 7.95 16.94 -9.03
C ARG A 36 8.03 15.64 -8.22
N MET A 37 8.89 14.71 -8.62
CA MET A 37 9.11 13.44 -7.91
C MET A 37 9.86 13.65 -6.60
N LYS A 38 10.85 14.56 -6.58
CA LYS A 38 11.63 14.86 -5.36
C LYS A 38 10.77 15.44 -4.24
N VAL A 39 9.73 16.21 -4.57
CA VAL A 39 8.80 16.76 -3.56
C VAL A 39 7.99 15.67 -2.88
N VAL A 40 7.57 14.65 -3.62
CA VAL A 40 6.64 13.60 -3.17
C VAL A 40 7.33 12.44 -2.41
N SER A 41 8.66 12.54 -2.19
CA SER A 41 9.55 11.51 -1.63
C SER A 41 9.47 10.17 -2.38
N PRO A 42 10.28 9.97 -3.43
CA PRO A 42 10.21 8.77 -4.28
C PRO A 42 10.46 7.47 -3.51
N THR A 43 11.25 7.52 -2.43
CA THR A 43 11.53 6.37 -1.55
C THR A 43 10.27 5.76 -0.95
N PHE A 44 9.35 6.56 -0.42
CA PHE A 44 8.11 6.05 0.18
C PHE A 44 7.13 5.53 -0.88
N LEU A 45 7.16 6.09 -2.09
CA LEU A 45 6.40 5.54 -3.22
C LEU A 45 6.89 4.14 -3.60
N LEU A 46 8.21 3.92 -3.62
CA LEU A 46 8.79 2.61 -3.87
C LEU A 46 8.40 1.60 -2.78
N ILE A 47 8.43 2.01 -1.49
CA ILE A 47 7.99 1.16 -0.38
C ILE A 47 6.50 0.79 -0.52
N ILE A 48 5.65 1.75 -0.89
CA ILE A 48 4.22 1.49 -1.14
C ILE A 48 4.03 0.52 -2.31
N LEU A 49 4.74 0.70 -3.43
CA LEU A 49 4.66 -0.22 -4.58
C LEU A 49 5.16 -1.62 -4.25
N LEU A 50 6.27 -1.74 -3.54
CA LEU A 50 6.79 -3.04 -3.10
C LEU A 50 5.77 -3.74 -2.19
N SER A 51 5.14 -2.99 -1.28
CA SER A 51 4.08 -3.49 -0.41
C SER A 51 2.87 -3.95 -1.23
N ILE A 52 2.46 -3.20 -2.25
CA ILE A 52 1.37 -3.60 -3.17
C ILE A 52 1.71 -4.89 -3.92
N ILE A 53 2.92 -5.00 -4.47
CA ILE A 53 3.36 -6.19 -5.21
C ILE A 53 3.34 -7.43 -4.30
N ILE A 54 3.94 -7.34 -3.11
CA ILE A 54 3.96 -8.44 -2.14
C ILE A 54 2.54 -8.77 -1.65
N GLY A 55 1.74 -7.74 -1.37
CA GLY A 55 0.37 -7.90 -0.87
C GLY A 55 -0.57 -8.56 -1.88
N ILE A 56 -0.51 -8.17 -3.16
CA ILE A 56 -1.29 -8.84 -4.21
C ILE A 56 -0.73 -10.25 -4.45
N SER A 57 0.59 -10.44 -4.42
CA SER A 57 1.22 -11.76 -4.56
C SER A 57 0.81 -12.72 -3.45
N SER A 58 0.45 -12.20 -2.26
CA SER A 58 -0.03 -13.03 -1.14
C SER A 58 -1.23 -13.90 -1.52
N ILE A 59 -2.05 -13.49 -2.49
CA ILE A 59 -3.24 -14.23 -2.96
C ILE A 59 -2.86 -15.64 -3.45
N PHE A 60 -1.69 -15.80 -4.06
CA PHE A 60 -1.21 -17.09 -4.55
C PHE A 60 -0.87 -18.07 -3.42
N ALA A 61 -0.58 -17.59 -2.20
CA ALA A 61 -0.31 -18.45 -1.04
C ALA A 61 -1.55 -19.14 -0.46
N TRP A 62 -2.75 -18.79 -0.96
CA TRP A 62 -4.02 -19.39 -0.53
C TRP A 62 -4.71 -20.15 -1.66
N TYR A 63 -4.00 -20.37 -2.77
CA TYR A 63 -4.57 -20.92 -3.99
C TYR A 63 -4.43 -22.43 -4.04
N GLY A 64 -5.50 -23.12 -4.42
CA GLY A 64 -5.51 -24.57 -4.55
C GLY A 64 -5.53 -25.30 -3.21
N LYS A 65 -4.93 -26.49 -3.16
CA LYS A 65 -4.86 -27.31 -1.93
C LYS A 65 -3.84 -26.68 -0.97
N PRO A 66 -4.19 -26.43 0.30
CA PRO A 66 -3.28 -25.83 1.25
C PRO A 66 -2.08 -26.74 1.48
N HIS A 67 -0.90 -26.15 1.39
CA HIS A 67 0.38 -26.78 1.66
C HIS A 67 0.98 -26.12 2.91
N PRO A 68 1.67 -26.86 3.81
CA PRO A 68 2.23 -26.29 5.04
C PRO A 68 3.10 -25.05 4.79
N VAL A 69 3.93 -25.10 3.74
CA VAL A 69 4.77 -23.96 3.32
C VAL A 69 3.92 -22.75 2.94
N SER A 70 2.86 -22.95 2.14
CA SER A 70 1.98 -21.85 1.74
C SER A 70 1.26 -21.24 2.94
N CYS A 71 0.80 -22.06 3.89
CA CYS A 71 0.19 -21.59 5.14
C CYS A 71 1.17 -20.76 5.98
N ALA A 72 2.42 -21.21 6.09
CA ALA A 72 3.47 -20.49 6.80
C ALA A 72 3.78 -19.11 6.20
N PHE A 73 3.73 -18.95 4.87
CA PHE A 73 4.00 -17.67 4.21
C PHE A 73 2.85 -16.65 4.26
N GLN A 74 1.64 -17.06 4.66
CA GLN A 74 0.47 -16.19 4.65
C GLN A 74 0.61 -14.95 5.55
N PRO A 75 1.05 -15.06 6.82
CA PRO A 75 1.29 -13.90 7.68
C PRO A 75 2.42 -13.00 7.16
N TRP A 76 3.47 -13.60 6.58
CA TRP A 76 4.60 -12.86 6.03
C TRP A 76 4.19 -12.01 4.83
N LEU A 77 3.45 -12.59 3.89
CA LEU A 77 3.10 -11.89 2.66
C LEU A 77 2.02 -10.84 2.93
N LEU A 78 0.85 -11.22 3.46
CA LEU A 78 -0.27 -10.29 3.62
C LEU A 78 -0.10 -9.37 4.84
N GLY A 79 0.41 -9.90 5.95
CA GLY A 79 0.59 -9.13 7.18
C GLY A 79 1.63 -8.03 7.04
N LEU A 80 2.86 -8.38 6.62
CA LEU A 80 3.93 -7.39 6.48
C LEU A 80 3.64 -6.37 5.37
N SER A 81 3.09 -6.80 4.22
CA SER A 81 2.76 -5.87 3.14
C SER A 81 1.71 -4.85 3.56
N SER A 82 0.66 -5.28 4.27
CA SER A 82 -0.41 -4.38 4.73
C SER A 82 0.12 -3.38 5.75
N ILE A 83 0.87 -3.83 6.75
CA ILE A 83 1.44 -2.96 7.79
C ILE A 83 2.48 -2.01 7.18
N SER A 84 3.33 -2.51 6.28
CA SER A 84 4.33 -1.70 5.55
C SER A 84 3.67 -0.59 4.73
N MET A 85 2.58 -0.91 4.01
CA MET A 85 1.82 0.08 3.24
C MET A 85 1.23 1.16 4.16
N ILE A 86 0.58 0.76 5.25
CA ILE A 86 -0.01 1.71 6.21
C ILE A 86 1.08 2.55 6.87
N ALA A 87 2.20 1.96 7.29
CA ALA A 87 3.33 2.65 7.89
C ALA A 87 3.95 3.66 6.91
N ALA A 88 4.07 3.33 5.62
CA ALA A 88 4.59 4.24 4.60
C ALA A 88 3.63 5.43 4.37
N LEU A 89 2.32 5.19 4.33
CA LEU A 89 1.30 6.26 4.29
C LEU A 89 1.37 7.15 5.54
N CYS A 90 1.56 6.56 6.72
CA CYS A 90 1.75 7.29 7.98
C CYS A 90 3.00 8.16 7.93
N ALA A 91 4.13 7.63 7.47
CA ALA A 91 5.37 8.40 7.33
C ALA A 91 5.19 9.61 6.40
N LYS A 92 4.57 9.41 5.22
CA LYS A 92 4.25 10.51 4.31
C LYS A 92 3.36 11.57 4.96
N THR A 93 2.31 11.15 5.66
CA THR A 93 1.39 12.05 6.36
C THR A 93 2.07 12.79 7.51
N PHE A 94 2.96 12.10 8.23
CA PHE A 94 3.77 12.67 9.31
C PHE A 94 4.74 13.74 8.80
N ARG A 95 5.32 13.57 7.60
CA ARG A 95 6.11 14.63 6.92
C ARG A 95 5.32 15.91 6.82
N ILE A 96 4.10 15.79 6.31
CA ILE A 96 3.18 16.91 6.07
C ILE A 96 2.82 17.57 7.40
N TRP A 97 2.46 16.78 8.41
CA TRP A 97 2.19 17.29 9.76
C TRP A 97 3.35 18.10 10.33
N ARG A 98 4.58 17.59 10.22
CA ARG A 98 5.76 18.27 10.75
C ARG A 98 6.06 19.58 10.02
N ILE A 99 5.86 19.61 8.69
CA ILE A 99 6.01 20.84 7.88
C ILE A 99 5.05 21.93 8.37
N PHE A 100 3.79 21.58 8.66
CA PHE A 100 2.79 22.56 9.08
C PHE A 100 2.85 22.95 10.56
N ARG A 101 3.42 22.10 11.42
CA ARG A 101 3.61 22.42 12.84
C ARG A 101 4.75 23.42 13.07
N SER A 102 5.72 23.50 12.15
CA SER A 102 6.92 24.30 12.27
C SER A 102 6.77 25.67 11.59
N GLU A 103 5.98 26.57 12.18
CA GLU A 103 5.75 27.92 11.64
C GLU A 103 7.01 28.81 11.66
N PHE A 104 7.99 28.51 12.53
CA PHE A 104 9.12 29.41 12.81
C PHE A 104 10.50 28.90 12.34
N VAL A 105 10.63 27.63 11.92
CA VAL A 105 11.91 27.06 11.46
C VAL A 105 11.72 26.22 10.20
N ARG A 106 12.43 26.55 9.12
CA ARG A 106 12.43 25.78 7.87
C ARG A 106 13.28 24.52 8.04
N GLN A 107 12.77 23.51 8.76
CA GLN A 107 13.50 22.26 8.97
C GLN A 107 13.55 21.46 7.67
N LYS A 108 14.77 21.11 7.24
CA LYS A 108 15.00 20.19 6.13
C LYS A 108 14.72 18.78 6.62
N ILE A 109 13.48 18.32 6.47
CA ILE A 109 13.11 16.95 6.83
C ILE A 109 13.83 15.99 5.88
N THR A 110 14.68 15.13 6.43
CA THR A 110 15.43 14.15 5.65
C THR A 110 14.62 12.86 5.48
N ASP A 111 14.69 12.24 4.31
CA ASP A 111 14.02 10.95 4.06
C ASP A 111 14.48 9.85 5.03
N ALA A 112 15.70 9.98 5.60
CA ALA A 112 16.25 9.07 6.60
C ALA A 112 15.43 9.04 7.91
N GLU A 113 15.01 10.20 8.43
CA GLU A 113 14.19 10.26 9.65
C GLU A 113 12.82 9.59 9.46
N LEU A 114 12.22 9.76 8.29
CA LEU A 114 10.97 9.08 7.96
C LEU A 114 11.16 7.58 7.78
N LEU A 115 12.31 7.16 7.24
CA LEU A 115 12.63 5.75 7.08
C LEU A 115 12.79 5.10 8.45
N ILE A 116 13.42 5.79 9.41
CA ILE A 116 13.47 5.34 10.81
C ILE A 116 12.06 5.17 11.37
N LEU A 117 11.15 6.13 11.16
CA LEU A 117 9.76 5.98 11.59
C LEU A 117 9.09 4.75 10.97
N TRP A 118 9.26 4.51 9.67
CA TRP A 118 8.74 3.32 9.00
C TRP A 118 9.31 2.03 9.59
N VAL A 119 10.64 1.96 9.81
CA VAL A 119 11.29 0.79 10.42
C VAL A 119 10.76 0.53 11.83
N VAL A 120 10.64 1.57 12.66
CA VAL A 120 10.10 1.47 14.02
C VAL A 120 8.67 0.91 14.03
N LEU A 121 7.85 1.29 13.05
CA LEU A 121 6.50 0.74 12.87
C LEU A 121 6.47 -0.68 12.27
N MET A 122 7.58 -1.18 11.72
CA MET A 122 7.67 -2.54 11.15
C MET A 122 8.24 -3.55 12.13
N ILE A 123 9.12 -3.13 13.05
CA ILE A 123 9.78 -4.02 14.01
C ILE A 123 8.77 -4.86 14.82
N PRO A 124 7.73 -4.29 15.44
CA PRO A 124 6.79 -5.10 16.22
C PRO A 124 6.03 -6.12 15.36
N ALA A 125 5.66 -5.77 14.11
CA ALA A 125 5.04 -6.70 13.19
C ALA A 125 5.93 -7.90 12.86
N LEU A 126 7.22 -7.65 12.63
CA LEU A 126 8.22 -8.71 12.41
C LEU A 126 8.36 -9.60 13.64
N VAL A 127 8.46 -9.01 14.84
CA VAL A 127 8.56 -9.77 16.09
C VAL A 127 7.32 -10.64 16.32
N ILE A 128 6.12 -10.10 16.09
CA ILE A 128 4.86 -10.84 16.20
C ILE A 128 4.86 -12.04 15.26
N ILE A 129 5.22 -11.85 13.98
CA ILE A 129 5.22 -12.94 12.99
C ILE A 129 6.30 -13.98 13.30
N ILE A 130 7.52 -13.57 13.67
CA ILE A 130 8.58 -14.51 14.04
C ILE A 130 8.16 -15.35 15.24
N THR A 131 7.57 -14.71 16.26
CA THR A 131 7.05 -15.41 17.45
C THR A 131 5.92 -16.36 17.07
N TRP A 132 5.01 -15.94 16.19
CA TRP A 132 3.93 -16.79 15.67
C TRP A 132 4.52 -18.03 14.98
N MET A 133 5.53 -17.87 14.12
CA MET A 133 6.16 -18.99 13.43
C MET A 133 6.82 -20.00 14.37
N ILE A 134 7.44 -19.54 15.46
CA ILE A 134 8.13 -20.39 16.45
C ILE A 134 7.13 -21.10 17.37
N VAL A 135 6.11 -20.39 17.86
CA VAL A 135 5.21 -20.87 18.92
C VAL A 135 4.00 -21.61 18.36
N SER A 136 3.46 -21.15 17.23
CA SER A 136 2.20 -21.62 16.65
C SER A 136 2.28 -21.70 15.12
N THR A 137 3.25 -22.46 14.58
CA THR A 137 3.51 -22.56 13.15
C THR A 137 2.24 -22.90 12.36
N PRO A 138 1.79 -22.04 11.42
CA PRO A 138 0.65 -22.37 10.56
C PRO A 138 0.96 -23.60 9.71
N THR A 139 0.09 -24.61 9.74
CA THR A 139 0.25 -25.85 8.97
C THR A 139 -1.04 -26.25 8.28
N ALA A 140 -0.96 -27.06 7.22
CA ALA A 140 -2.13 -27.56 6.53
C ALA A 140 -2.64 -28.84 7.23
N ALA A 141 -3.92 -28.86 7.60
CA ALA A 141 -4.58 -30.05 8.13
C ALA A 141 -5.97 -30.25 7.50
N MET A 142 -6.41 -31.50 7.50
CA MET A 142 -7.80 -31.84 7.19
C MET A 142 -8.63 -31.69 8.46
N VAL A 143 -9.67 -30.86 8.40
CA VAL A 143 -10.63 -30.69 9.49
C VAL A 143 -12.00 -31.07 8.96
N ASP A 144 -12.70 -31.92 9.71
CA ASP A 144 -14.09 -32.28 9.42
C ASP A 144 -15.01 -31.21 9.99
N ARG A 145 -15.84 -30.60 9.13
CA ARG A 145 -16.92 -29.71 9.54
C ARG A 145 -18.21 -30.16 8.88
N ASP A 146 -19.23 -30.39 9.71
CA ASP A 146 -20.57 -30.83 9.31
C ASP A 146 -20.56 -32.07 8.39
N GLY A 147 -19.65 -33.02 8.64
CA GLY A 147 -19.52 -34.26 7.87
C GLY A 147 -18.83 -34.10 6.51
N THR A 148 -18.22 -32.94 6.27
CA THR A 148 -17.43 -32.66 5.06
C THR A 148 -15.99 -32.32 5.43
N GLN A 149 -15.05 -33.05 4.83
CA GLN A 149 -13.62 -32.83 5.05
C GLN A 149 -13.15 -31.60 4.27
N HIS A 150 -12.68 -30.59 5.00
CA HIS A 150 -12.08 -29.39 4.43
C HIS A 150 -10.58 -29.35 4.71
N PHE A 151 -9.80 -29.09 3.66
CA PHE A 151 -8.39 -28.75 3.81
C PHE A 151 -8.27 -27.28 4.18
N ILE A 152 -7.80 -26.98 5.39
CA ILE A 152 -7.59 -25.61 5.88
C ILE A 152 -6.20 -25.43 6.46
N CYS A 153 -5.71 -24.19 6.49
CA CYS A 153 -4.55 -23.85 7.29
C CYS A 153 -4.99 -23.75 8.75
N THR A 154 -4.53 -24.68 9.59
CA THR A 154 -4.75 -24.69 11.03
C THR A 154 -3.46 -24.28 11.77
N THR A 155 -3.54 -24.23 13.09
CA THR A 155 -2.41 -23.98 13.97
C THR A 155 -1.68 -25.29 14.27
N GLY A 156 -0.40 -25.35 13.92
CA GLY A 156 0.53 -26.37 14.41
C GLY A 156 1.53 -25.76 15.41
N GLY A 157 2.48 -26.56 15.89
CA GLY A 157 3.54 -26.10 16.81
C GLY A 157 3.26 -26.44 18.29
N PHE A 158 3.88 -25.69 19.20
CA PHE A 158 3.81 -25.95 20.65
C PHE A 158 2.44 -25.64 21.26
N THR A 159 1.71 -24.75 20.62
CA THR A 159 0.36 -24.36 21.01
C THR A 159 -0.59 -24.86 19.93
N GLY A 160 -1.43 -25.83 20.26
CA GLY A 160 -2.51 -26.26 19.38
C GLY A 160 -3.53 -25.13 19.17
N GLU A 161 -4.72 -25.47 18.65
CA GLU A 161 -5.83 -24.50 18.67
C GLU A 161 -6.12 -24.09 20.13
N PRO A 162 -6.25 -22.78 20.45
CA PRO A 162 -6.53 -21.65 19.55
C PRO A 162 -5.32 -20.75 19.17
N GLY A 163 -4.08 -21.21 19.31
CA GLY A 163 -2.87 -20.38 19.21
C GLY A 163 -2.78 -19.48 17.96
N GLY A 164 -3.08 -20.01 16.77
CA GLY A 164 -3.01 -19.23 15.52
C GLY A 164 -4.04 -18.11 15.43
N TYR A 165 -5.23 -18.28 16.03
CA TYR A 165 -6.23 -17.20 16.10
C TYR A 165 -5.77 -16.07 17.02
N ILE A 166 -5.07 -16.40 18.11
CA ILE A 166 -4.51 -15.41 19.04
C ILE A 166 -3.45 -14.58 18.30
N PHE A 167 -2.48 -15.22 17.65
CA PHE A 167 -1.43 -14.49 16.92
C PHE A 167 -1.98 -13.69 15.73
N PHE A 168 -2.97 -14.23 15.01
CA PHE A 168 -3.71 -13.46 14.00
C PHE A 168 -4.34 -12.20 14.61
N GLY A 169 -5.05 -12.34 15.73
CA GLY A 169 -5.66 -11.23 16.44
C GLY A 169 -4.65 -10.19 16.93
N VAL A 170 -3.50 -10.63 17.45
CA VAL A 170 -2.41 -9.74 17.88
C VAL A 170 -1.83 -8.97 16.68
N LEU A 171 -1.58 -9.64 15.56
CA LEU A 171 -1.06 -9.00 14.33
C LEU A 171 -2.04 -7.99 13.76
N VAL A 172 -3.33 -8.35 13.68
CA VAL A 172 -4.40 -7.44 13.22
C VAL A 172 -4.58 -6.27 14.19
N GLY A 173 -4.55 -6.53 15.50
CA GLY A 173 -4.61 -5.50 16.54
C GLY A 173 -3.45 -4.51 16.42
N TYR A 174 -2.23 -5.00 16.18
CA TYR A 174 -1.09 -4.12 15.90
C TYR A 174 -1.29 -3.32 14.61
N GLY A 175 -1.75 -3.94 13.53
CA GLY A 175 -2.10 -3.25 12.29
C GLY A 175 -3.14 -2.15 12.50
N ALA A 176 -4.14 -2.39 13.34
CA ALA A 176 -5.15 -1.41 13.72
C ALA A 176 -4.55 -0.23 14.50
N ILE A 177 -3.61 -0.47 15.41
CA ILE A 177 -2.90 0.62 16.12
C ILE A 177 -2.13 1.51 15.13
N VAL A 178 -1.39 0.92 14.18
CA VAL A 178 -0.66 1.67 13.15
C VAL A 178 -1.64 2.45 12.25
N LEU A 179 -2.79 1.86 11.93
CA LEU A 179 -3.84 2.50 11.13
C LEU A 179 -4.51 3.66 11.87
N LEU A 180 -4.79 3.52 13.17
CA LEU A 180 -5.31 4.59 14.02
C LEU A 180 -4.32 5.75 14.14
N LEU A 181 -3.02 5.47 14.23
CA LEU A 181 -2.00 6.51 14.13
C LEU A 181 -2.09 7.25 12.79
N GLY A 182 -2.26 6.54 11.67
CA GLY A 182 -2.47 7.14 10.36
C GLY A 182 -3.72 8.02 10.27
N VAL A 183 -4.83 7.56 10.87
CA VAL A 183 -6.09 8.32 10.96
C VAL A 183 -5.87 9.59 11.78
N PHE A 184 -5.24 9.48 12.94
CA PHE A 184 -4.90 10.63 13.78
C PHE A 184 -4.06 11.66 13.01
N LEU A 185 -3.00 11.22 12.33
CA LEU A 185 -2.16 12.06 11.47
C LEU A 185 -2.97 12.72 10.34
N SER A 186 -3.90 12.00 9.73
CA SER A 186 -4.78 12.53 8.67
C SER A 186 -5.70 13.63 9.20
N ILE A 187 -6.21 13.50 10.42
CA ILE A 187 -7.07 14.50 11.05
C ILE A 187 -6.27 15.78 11.34
N VAL A 188 -5.10 15.67 11.95
CA VAL A 188 -4.28 16.85 12.31
C VAL A 188 -3.70 17.57 11.09
N THR A 189 -3.52 16.87 9.97
CA THR A 189 -3.06 17.46 8.70
C THR A 189 -4.18 18.01 7.83
N ARG A 190 -5.46 17.82 8.19
CA ARG A 190 -6.62 18.23 7.37
C ARG A 190 -6.68 19.73 7.07
N LYS A 191 -6.08 20.56 7.94
CA LYS A 191 -6.00 22.02 7.78
C LYS A 191 -4.88 22.48 6.83
N ALA A 192 -4.14 21.55 6.22
CA ALA A 192 -3.14 21.88 5.22
C ALA A 192 -3.77 22.69 4.06
N PRO A 193 -3.12 23.76 3.57
CA PRO A 193 -3.60 24.56 2.46
C PRO A 193 -3.83 23.71 1.21
N SER A 194 -4.83 24.11 0.41
CA SER A 194 -5.30 23.39 -0.78
C SER A 194 -4.21 23.16 -1.84
N THR A 195 -3.09 23.88 -1.77
CA THR A 195 -1.90 23.66 -2.59
C THR A 195 -1.32 22.24 -2.41
N PHE A 196 -1.55 21.58 -1.27
CA PHE A 196 -1.12 20.21 -0.98
C PHE A 196 -2.26 19.21 -1.21
N ASN A 197 -2.73 19.07 -2.45
CA ASN A 197 -3.71 18.05 -2.84
C ASN A 197 -3.28 16.62 -2.47
N GLU A 198 -1.98 16.38 -2.32
CA GLU A 198 -1.41 15.11 -1.85
C GLU A 198 -1.92 14.71 -0.45
N SER A 199 -2.06 15.67 0.48
CA SER A 199 -2.52 15.40 1.85
C SER A 199 -3.94 14.81 1.89
N LYS A 200 -4.83 15.29 1.02
CA LYS A 200 -6.20 14.79 0.89
C LYS A 200 -6.22 13.35 0.38
N LEU A 201 -5.39 13.03 -0.62
CA LEU A 201 -5.32 11.69 -1.19
C LEU A 201 -4.71 10.68 -0.23
N LEU A 202 -3.72 11.08 0.57
CA LEU A 202 -3.19 10.28 1.69
C LEU A 202 -4.29 9.98 2.71
N ALA A 203 -5.04 10.99 3.14
CA ALA A 203 -6.15 10.81 4.08
C ALA A 203 -7.24 9.88 3.52
N ILE A 204 -7.65 10.06 2.26
CA ILE A 204 -8.63 9.18 1.60
C ILE A 204 -8.12 7.73 1.57
N SER A 205 -6.84 7.51 1.28
CA SER A 205 -6.24 6.17 1.26
C SER A 205 -6.29 5.52 2.65
N ILE A 206 -5.89 6.25 3.68
CA ILE A 206 -5.89 5.76 5.07
C ILE A 206 -7.33 5.47 5.55
N TYR A 207 -8.28 6.35 5.26
CA TYR A 207 -9.69 6.14 5.64
C TYR A 207 -10.31 4.95 4.91
N ASN A 208 -9.98 4.76 3.63
CA ASN A 208 -10.44 3.61 2.86
C ASN A 208 -9.93 2.29 3.46
N LEU A 209 -8.64 2.22 3.81
CA LEU A 209 -8.04 1.06 4.48
C LEU A 209 -8.66 0.83 5.88
N GLY A 210 -8.87 1.91 6.64
CA GLY A 210 -9.58 1.91 7.92
C GLY A 210 -10.94 1.26 7.82
N PHE A 211 -11.81 1.83 7.00
CA PHE A 211 -13.17 1.34 6.80
C PHE A 211 -13.20 -0.12 6.34
N LEU A 212 -12.39 -0.47 5.33
CA LEU A 212 -12.33 -1.82 4.82
C LEU A 212 -11.89 -2.82 5.90
N SER A 213 -10.87 -2.48 6.71
CA SER A 213 -10.38 -3.37 7.77
C SER A 213 -11.44 -3.63 8.85
N VAL A 214 -12.16 -2.59 9.27
CA VAL A 214 -13.22 -2.67 10.31
C VAL A 214 -14.37 -3.57 9.86
N VAL A 215 -14.71 -3.57 8.56
CA VAL A 215 -15.80 -4.40 8.03
C VAL A 215 -15.32 -5.82 7.71
N ILE A 216 -14.19 -5.96 7.01
CA ILE A 216 -13.78 -7.26 6.46
C ILE A 216 -13.25 -8.20 7.54
N VAL A 217 -12.52 -7.69 8.55
CA VAL A 217 -11.92 -8.56 9.58
C VAL A 217 -12.98 -9.34 10.36
N PRO A 218 -14.02 -8.71 10.95
CA PRO A 218 -15.05 -9.45 11.68
C PRO A 218 -15.84 -10.41 10.78
N VAL A 219 -16.19 -9.96 9.58
CA VAL A 219 -16.93 -10.79 8.61
C VAL A 219 -16.10 -12.02 8.22
N PHE A 220 -14.80 -11.85 7.96
CA PHE A 220 -13.90 -12.96 7.69
C PHE A 220 -13.85 -13.95 8.86
N LEU A 221 -13.76 -13.45 10.10
CA LEU A 221 -13.68 -14.29 11.29
C LEU A 221 -14.91 -15.20 11.49
N VAL A 222 -16.10 -14.71 11.11
CA VAL A 222 -17.35 -15.48 11.16
C VAL A 222 -17.44 -16.43 9.96
N VAL A 223 -17.24 -15.90 8.75
CA VAL A 223 -17.46 -16.68 7.51
C VAL A 223 -16.46 -17.81 7.37
N GLN A 224 -15.22 -17.67 7.85
CA GLN A 224 -14.24 -18.76 7.80
C GLN A 224 -14.66 -20.00 8.61
N GLN A 225 -15.54 -19.85 9.60
CA GLN A 225 -16.06 -20.98 10.38
C GLN A 225 -17.16 -21.72 9.62
N ILE A 226 -17.99 -20.98 8.89
CA ILE A 226 -19.13 -21.51 8.12
C ILE A 226 -18.67 -22.09 6.78
N ASN A 227 -17.93 -21.31 5.99
CA ASN A 227 -17.52 -21.69 4.66
C ASN A 227 -16.13 -21.12 4.29
N PRO A 228 -15.08 -21.96 4.27
CA PRO A 228 -13.72 -21.51 3.98
C PRO A 228 -13.55 -20.99 2.55
N PHE A 229 -14.37 -21.46 1.60
CA PHE A 229 -14.35 -20.99 0.21
C PHE A 229 -14.88 -19.56 0.10
N ILE A 230 -15.98 -19.23 0.78
CA ILE A 230 -16.51 -17.84 0.82
C ILE A 230 -15.53 -16.92 1.55
N ALA A 231 -14.94 -17.38 2.65
CA ALA A 231 -13.92 -16.61 3.38
C ALA A 231 -12.70 -16.30 2.50
N TRP A 232 -12.27 -17.26 1.67
CA TRP A 232 -11.22 -17.05 0.68
C TRP A 232 -11.59 -15.99 -0.36
N ILE A 233 -12.82 -16.03 -0.91
CA ILE A 233 -13.31 -15.00 -1.85
C ILE A 233 -13.27 -13.62 -1.19
N LEU A 234 -13.87 -13.48 0.00
CA LEU A 234 -13.95 -12.22 0.74
C LEU A 234 -12.57 -11.62 1.01
N ARG A 235 -11.63 -12.44 1.52
CA ARG A 235 -10.27 -11.98 1.79
C ARG A 235 -9.55 -11.58 0.50
N THR A 236 -9.70 -12.36 -0.56
CA THR A 236 -9.04 -12.10 -1.85
C THR A 236 -9.57 -10.81 -2.49
N SER A 237 -10.90 -10.62 -2.52
CA SER A 237 -11.50 -9.39 -3.06
C SER A 237 -11.12 -8.17 -2.25
N ALA A 238 -11.12 -8.27 -0.91
CA ALA A 238 -10.72 -7.16 -0.04
C ALA A 238 -9.25 -6.79 -0.24
N THR A 239 -8.37 -7.80 -0.36
CA THR A 239 -6.93 -7.61 -0.62
C THR A 239 -6.72 -6.88 -1.95
N LEU A 240 -7.33 -7.37 -3.03
CA LEU A 240 -7.24 -6.74 -4.35
C LEU A 240 -7.74 -5.29 -4.32
N TYR A 241 -8.90 -5.05 -3.70
CA TYR A 241 -9.46 -3.72 -3.58
C TYR A 241 -8.56 -2.78 -2.79
N ALA A 242 -8.08 -3.18 -1.61
CA ALA A 242 -7.26 -2.35 -0.72
C ALA A 242 -5.98 -1.84 -1.42
N PHE A 243 -5.23 -2.78 -2.02
CA PHE A 243 -3.96 -2.46 -2.68
C PHE A 243 -4.19 -1.69 -3.99
N THR A 244 -5.21 -2.06 -4.78
CA THR A 244 -5.52 -1.37 -6.04
C THR A 244 -6.03 0.05 -5.80
N ALA A 245 -6.93 0.26 -4.83
CA ALA A 245 -7.43 1.59 -4.49
C ALA A 245 -6.28 2.51 -4.03
N THR A 246 -5.39 2.00 -3.17
CA THR A 246 -4.22 2.75 -2.71
C THR A 246 -3.26 3.05 -3.87
N MET A 247 -3.05 2.09 -4.78
CA MET A 247 -2.26 2.29 -6.00
C MET A 247 -2.84 3.43 -6.85
N ILE A 248 -4.13 3.39 -7.15
CA ILE A 248 -4.77 4.42 -8.00
C ILE A 248 -4.68 5.80 -7.33
N LEU A 249 -5.03 5.89 -6.05
CA LEU A 249 -5.06 7.17 -5.33
C LEU A 249 -3.68 7.84 -5.23
N GLN A 250 -2.61 7.07 -5.08
CA GLN A 250 -1.26 7.62 -4.92
C GLN A 250 -0.53 7.86 -6.24
N PHE A 251 -0.71 7.00 -7.25
CA PHE A 251 0.09 7.08 -8.48
C PHE A 251 -0.59 7.84 -9.61
N LEU A 252 -1.92 7.78 -9.74
CA LEU A 252 -2.67 8.48 -10.79
C LEU A 252 -2.37 9.99 -10.87
N PRO A 253 -2.44 10.77 -9.77
CA PRO A 253 -2.15 12.22 -9.84
C PRO A 253 -0.70 12.53 -10.22
N ILE A 254 0.23 11.64 -9.91
CA ILE A 254 1.67 11.81 -10.16
C ILE A 254 1.96 11.51 -11.63
N CYS A 255 1.48 10.38 -12.12
CA CYS A 255 1.61 10.00 -13.54
C CYS A 255 0.95 11.04 -14.44
N PHE A 256 -0.30 11.43 -14.15
CA PHE A 256 -1.01 12.48 -14.88
C PHE A 256 -0.23 13.80 -14.83
N GLY A 257 0.28 14.14 -13.64
CA GLY A 257 1.08 15.33 -13.42
C GLY A 257 2.34 15.40 -14.28
N ILE A 258 3.12 14.33 -14.35
CA ILE A 258 4.37 14.28 -15.11
C ILE A 258 4.07 14.22 -16.61
N VAL A 259 3.14 13.35 -17.03
CA VAL A 259 2.85 13.14 -18.45
C VAL A 259 2.26 14.38 -19.10
N ILE A 260 1.37 15.12 -18.43
CA ILE A 260 0.69 16.26 -19.05
C ILE A 260 1.46 17.55 -18.82
N VAL A 261 1.80 17.86 -17.56
CA VAL A 261 2.39 19.16 -17.23
C VAL A 261 3.82 19.27 -17.74
N ASP A 262 4.66 18.25 -17.54
CA ASP A 262 6.06 18.33 -17.95
C ASP A 262 6.21 18.19 -19.47
N HIS A 263 5.36 17.42 -20.15
CA HIS A 263 5.34 17.43 -21.63
C HIS A 263 4.88 18.78 -22.18
N CYS A 264 3.83 19.40 -21.62
CA CYS A 264 3.40 20.74 -22.03
C CYS A 264 4.50 21.78 -21.80
N LYS A 265 5.17 21.77 -20.63
CA LYS A 265 6.29 22.68 -20.34
C LYS A 265 7.47 22.47 -21.30
N LYS A 266 7.87 21.22 -21.56
CA LYS A 266 8.92 20.92 -22.55
C LYS A 266 8.55 21.37 -23.95
N LYS A 267 7.29 21.20 -24.36
CA LYS A 267 6.78 21.67 -25.66
C LYS A 267 6.87 23.19 -25.75
N GLN A 268 6.45 23.91 -24.71
CA GLN A 268 6.48 25.37 -24.69
C GLN A 268 7.91 25.95 -24.65
N MET A 269 8.83 25.31 -23.93
CA MET A 269 10.26 25.66 -23.97
C MET A 269 10.89 25.41 -25.35
N ARG A 270 10.52 24.33 -26.04
CA ARG A 270 10.99 24.12 -27.44
C ARG A 270 10.44 25.15 -28.42
N VAL A 271 9.19 25.59 -28.24
CA VAL A 271 8.59 26.64 -29.10
C VAL A 271 9.28 27.99 -28.88
N THR A 272 9.57 28.35 -27.63
CA THR A 272 10.26 29.61 -27.29
C THR A 272 11.76 29.60 -27.61
N ALA A 273 12.40 28.43 -27.58
CA ALA A 273 13.82 28.29 -27.95
C ALA A 273 14.06 28.17 -29.46
N ASN A 274 13.02 28.12 -30.30
CA ASN A 274 13.16 28.07 -31.75
C ASN A 274 13.38 29.49 -32.31
N PRO A 275 14.55 29.83 -32.87
CA PRO A 275 14.87 31.20 -33.30
C PRO A 275 13.95 31.76 -34.40
N SER A 276 13.21 30.90 -35.09
CA SER A 276 12.27 31.28 -36.15
C SER A 276 10.98 31.95 -35.66
N SER A 277 10.66 31.90 -34.36
CA SER A 277 9.47 32.56 -33.80
C SER A 277 9.71 34.00 -33.33
N GLN A 278 10.95 34.49 -33.33
CA GLN A 278 11.31 35.83 -32.83
C GLN A 278 11.48 36.87 -33.97
N LYS A 279 11.03 36.54 -35.18
CA LYS A 279 10.99 37.43 -36.35
C LYS A 279 9.55 37.84 -36.65
N ASN A 280 8.96 38.68 -35.79
CA ASN A 280 8.11 39.82 -36.18
C ASN A 280 7.46 40.47 -34.95
N PRO A 281 7.86 41.71 -34.64
CA PRO A 281 6.93 42.73 -34.21
C PRO A 281 6.95 43.87 -35.23
N SER A 282 6.12 43.78 -36.28
CA SER A 282 5.77 44.95 -37.07
C SER A 282 4.72 45.73 -36.28
N ILE A 283 5.18 46.76 -35.55
CA ILE A 283 4.35 47.81 -34.96
C ILE A 283 3.87 48.70 -36.11
N PRO A 284 2.56 48.88 -36.35
CA PRO A 284 2.07 50.01 -37.11
C PRO A 284 1.97 51.22 -36.18
N SER A 285 2.82 52.21 -36.43
CA SER A 285 2.69 53.57 -35.91
C SER A 285 1.38 54.18 -36.40
N TYR A 286 0.48 54.51 -35.48
CA TYR A 286 -0.60 55.46 -35.70
C TYR A 286 -0.19 56.80 -35.10
N GLU A 287 -0.21 57.81 -35.98
CA GLU A 287 -0.11 59.27 -35.77
C GLU A 287 1.23 59.86 -35.29
#